data_AF-A0AA88XJY9-F1
#
_entry.id   AF-A0AA88XJY9-F1
#
_cell.length_a   1.000
_cell.length_b   1.000
_cell.length_c   1.000
_cell.angle_alpha   90.00
_cell.angle_beta   90.00
_cell.angle_gamma   90.00
#
_symmetry.space_group_name_H-M   'P 1'
#
loop_
_entity.id
_entity.type
_entity.pdbx_description
1 polymer ?
#
loop_
_entity_poly.entity_id
_entity_poly.type
_entity_poly.pdbx_seq_one_letter_code
_entity_poly.pdbx_strand_id
1 'polypeptide(L)'
;MVKFIGNVHGDEPLGRELLFLLANWLCDNYMKDPLATLIVNNVRLHILPSMNPDGFSLRRRNNANNIDLNRDFPDQVSVKKRRGETKH
;
A
#
# COMPACT_ATOMS: atom_id res chain seq x y z
N MET A 1 -6.89 14.08 -2.04
CA MET A 1 -5.80 13.38 -1.33
C MET A 1 -5.68 12.00 -1.96
N VAL A 2 -4.46 11.59 -2.33
CA VAL A 2 -4.21 10.28 -2.99
C VAL A 2 -3.13 9.54 -2.20
N LYS A 3 -3.26 8.21 -2.10
CA LYS A 3 -2.29 7.34 -1.44
C LYS A 3 -1.95 6.18 -2.36
N PHE A 4 -0.67 5.87 -2.51
CA PHE A 4 -0.22 4.62 -3.11
C PHE A 4 0.48 3.76 -2.06
N ILE A 5 0.09 2.50 -1.99
CA ILE A 5 0.61 1.51 -1.05
C ILE A 5 1.09 0.32 -1.87
N GLY A 6 2.36 -0.03 -1.70
CA GLY A 6 2.98 -1.16 -2.37
C GLY A 6 3.31 -2.30 -1.40
N ASN A 7 3.57 -3.48 -1.97
CA ASN A 7 4.20 -4.61 -1.28
C ASN A 7 3.49 -4.97 0.04
N VAL A 8 2.17 -5.17 -0.06
CA VAL A 8 1.32 -5.74 1.01
C VAL A 8 1.62 -7.22 1.19
N HIS A 9 1.87 -7.93 0.09
CA HIS A 9 2.53 -9.22 0.12
C HIS A 9 4.02 -9.02 -0.08
N GLY A 10 4.82 -9.60 0.81
CA GLY A 10 6.26 -9.35 0.85
C GLY A 10 7.01 -9.86 -0.39
N ASP A 11 6.55 -10.95 -0.99
CA ASP A 11 7.08 -11.59 -2.20
C ASP A 11 6.62 -10.94 -3.52
N GLU A 12 5.86 -9.85 -3.45
CA GLU A 12 5.44 -9.03 -4.60
C GLU A 12 6.18 -7.66 -4.60
N PRO A 13 7.50 -7.61 -4.90
CA PRO A 13 8.33 -6.42 -4.67
C PRO A 13 8.21 -5.34 -5.76
N LEU A 14 7.67 -5.66 -6.94
CA LEU A 14 7.62 -4.72 -8.07
C LEU A 14 6.91 -3.40 -7.72
N GLY A 15 5.81 -3.47 -6.95
CA GLY A 15 5.11 -2.28 -6.50
C GLY A 15 5.94 -1.41 -5.55
N ARG A 16 6.83 -1.99 -4.75
CA ARG A 16 7.75 -1.25 -3.87
C ARG A 16 8.73 -0.43 -4.68
N GLU A 17 9.39 -1.06 -5.65
CA GLU A 17 10.39 -0.38 -6.50
C GLU A 17 9.76 0.71 -7.36
N LEU A 18 8.59 0.45 -7.95
CA LEU A 18 7.87 1.47 -8.74
C LEU A 18 7.52 2.71 -7.91
N LEU A 19 7.16 2.53 -6.64
CA LEU A 19 6.87 3.66 -5.75
C LEU A 19 8.12 4.44 -5.34
N PHE A 20 9.27 3.77 -5.19
CA PHE A 20 10.55 4.47 -5.04
C PHE A 20 10.92 5.26 -6.29
N LEU A 21 10.78 4.66 -7.48
CA LEU A 21 11.04 5.34 -8.75
C LEU A 21 10.14 6.56 -8.95
N LEU A 22 8.85 6.45 -8.60
CA LEU A 22 7.92 7.58 -8.65
C LEU A 22 8.34 8.70 -7.69
N ALA A 23 8.69 8.36 -6.45
CA ALA A 23 9.12 9.35 -5.45
C ALA A 23 10.39 10.09 -5.92
N ASN A 24 11.40 9.34 -6.38
CA ASN A 24 12.63 9.91 -6.91
C ASN A 24 12.35 10.80 -8.13
N TRP A 25 11.54 10.31 -9.08
CA TRP A 25 11.19 11.09 -10.27
C TRP A 25 10.50 12.41 -9.90
N LEU A 26 9.57 12.41 -8.94
CA LEU A 26 8.92 13.63 -8.48
C LEU A 26 9.92 14.61 -7.85
N CYS A 27 10.84 14.13 -7.00
CA CYS A 27 11.84 14.96 -6.35
C CYS A 27 12.85 15.54 -7.36
N ASP A 28 13.36 14.70 -8.27
CA ASP A 28 14.40 15.07 -9.22
C ASP A 28 13.89 16.04 -10.29
N ASN A 29 12.59 15.99 -10.60
CA ASN A 29 11.96 16.77 -11.66
C ASN A 29 11.07 17.90 -11.16
N TYR A 30 10.94 18.11 -9.85
CA TYR A 30 10.21 19.26 -9.33
C TYR A 30 10.84 20.56 -9.84
N MET A 31 10.00 21.47 -10.36
CA MET A 31 10.40 22.73 -11.01
C MET A 31 11.18 22.58 -12.34
N LYS A 32 11.40 21.35 -12.82
CA LYS A 32 12.05 21.07 -14.12
C LYS A 32 11.07 20.52 -15.14
N ASP A 33 10.24 19.57 -14.73
CA ASP A 33 9.17 18.98 -15.54
C ASP A 33 7.82 19.63 -15.15
N PRO A 34 7.06 20.17 -16.13
CA PRO A 34 5.71 20.70 -15.90
C PRO A 34 4.76 19.69 -15.22
N LEU A 35 4.84 18.41 -15.56
CA LEU A 35 3.97 17.37 -14.99
C LEU A 35 4.32 17.09 -13.52
N ALA A 36 5.60 16.92 -13.20
CA ALA A 36 6.04 16.73 -11.82
C ALA A 36 5.64 17.94 -10.95
N THR A 37 5.84 19.15 -11.47
CA THR A 37 5.47 20.40 -10.79
C THR A 37 3.95 20.50 -10.57
N LEU A 38 3.15 20.14 -11.59
CA LEU A 38 1.69 20.08 -11.49
C LEU A 38 1.25 19.11 -10.37
N ILE A 39 1.82 17.91 -10.33
CA ILE A 39 1.49 16.89 -9.32
C ILE A 39 1.84 17.40 -7.93
N VAL A 40 3.08 17.85 -7.71
CA VAL A 40 3.55 18.28 -6.39
C VAL A 40 2.75 19.47 -5.85
N ASN A 41 2.38 20.43 -6.71
CA ASN A 41 1.67 21.63 -6.27
C ASN A 41 0.16 21.40 -6.03
N ASN A 42 -0.46 20.45 -6.74
CA ASN A 42 -1.92 20.30 -6.73
C ASN A 42 -2.41 19.02 -6.05
N VAL A 43 -1.53 18.05 -5.81
CA VAL A 43 -1.89 16.75 -5.24
C VAL A 43 -1.17 16.55 -3.92
N ARG A 44 -1.96 16.43 -2.83
CA ARG A 44 -1.46 15.86 -1.58
C ARG A 44 -1.30 14.34 -1.74
N LEU A 45 -0.12 13.94 -2.22
CA LEU A 45 0.27 12.56 -2.49
C LEU A 45 1.00 11.94 -1.29
N HIS A 46 0.57 10.76 -0.85
CA HIS A 46 1.27 9.96 0.16
C HIS A 46 1.73 8.64 -0.46
N ILE A 47 3.00 8.27 -0.27
CA ILE A 47 3.59 7.07 -0.84
C ILE A 47 4.08 6.17 0.31
N LEU A 48 3.59 4.92 0.34
CA LEU A 48 4.08 3.87 1.23
C LEU A 48 4.64 2.73 0.36
N PRO A 49 5.96 2.69 0.10
CA PRO A 49 6.54 1.70 -0.80
C PRO A 49 6.34 0.25 -0.34
N SER A 50 6.36 0.00 0.97
CA SER A 50 6.23 -1.35 1.52
C SER A 50 5.39 -1.34 2.79
N MET A 51 4.26 -2.06 2.72
CA MET A 51 3.40 -2.30 3.87
C MET A 51 3.83 -3.57 4.65
N ASN A 52 4.50 -4.52 3.99
CA ASN A 52 4.99 -5.76 4.60
C ASN A 52 6.52 -5.90 4.47
N PRO A 53 7.31 -5.08 5.19
CA PRO A 53 8.77 -5.14 5.13
C PRO A 53 9.33 -6.46 5.66
N ASP A 54 8.68 -7.09 6.66
CA ASP A 54 9.11 -8.39 7.21
C ASP A 54 8.95 -9.51 6.18
N GLY A 55 7.80 -9.54 5.51
CA GLY A 55 7.53 -10.48 4.42
C GLY A 55 8.52 -10.30 3.28
N PHE A 56 8.83 -9.05 2.92
CA PHE A 56 9.84 -8.76 1.89
C PHE A 56 11.22 -9.27 2.27
N SER A 57 11.69 -8.99 3.50
CA SER A 57 12.99 -9.47 3.97
C SER A 57 13.09 -10.99 3.97
N LEU A 58 11.98 -11.68 4.20
CA LEU A 58 11.88 -13.15 4.23
C LEU A 58 11.42 -13.76 2.89
N ARG A 59 11.23 -12.93 1.85
CA ARG A 59 10.71 -13.34 0.52
C ARG A 59 9.44 -14.19 0.61
N ARG A 60 8.49 -13.76 1.45
CA ARG A 60 7.22 -14.44 1.67
C ARG A 60 6.04 -13.49 1.58
N ARG A 61 4.90 -14.06 1.20
CA ARG A 61 3.60 -13.37 1.13
C ARG A 61 3.17 -12.75 2.45
N ASN A 62 3.19 -13.53 3.52
CA ASN A 62 2.59 -13.18 4.81
C ASN A 62 3.50 -12.27 5.66
N ASN A 63 2.95 -11.64 6.70
CA ASN A 63 3.72 -10.83 7.65
C ASN A 63 4.56 -11.68 8.62
N ALA A 64 5.23 -11.02 9.59
CA ALA A 64 5.99 -11.67 10.68
C ALA A 64 5.29 -12.89 11.31
N ASN A 65 3.99 -12.77 11.55
CA ASN A 65 3.14 -13.74 12.24
C ASN A 65 2.46 -14.75 11.30
N ASN A 66 2.90 -14.84 10.04
CA ASN A 66 2.32 -15.70 9.02
C ASN A 66 0.83 -15.40 8.70
N ILE A 67 0.42 -14.13 8.82
CA ILE A 67 -0.91 -13.64 8.46
C ILE A 67 -0.87 -12.98 7.07
N ASP A 68 -1.84 -13.30 6.21
CA ASP A 68 -2.07 -12.58 4.95
C ASP A 68 -2.74 -11.23 5.27
N LEU A 69 -1.98 -10.14 5.14
CA LEU A 69 -2.46 -8.79 5.47
C LEU A 69 -3.68 -8.37 4.63
N ASN A 70 -3.81 -8.86 3.39
CA ASN A 70 -4.94 -8.55 2.53
C ASN A 70 -6.19 -9.41 2.84
N ARG A 71 -6.14 -10.18 3.93
CA ARG A 71 -7.27 -10.93 4.51
C ARG A 71 -7.55 -10.55 5.96
N ASP A 72 -6.77 -9.64 6.54
CA ASP A 72 -6.85 -9.22 7.94
C ASP A 72 -7.63 -7.90 8.13
N PHE A 73 -8.14 -7.32 7.04
CA PHE A 73 -9.03 -6.17 7.11
C PHE A 73 -10.46 -6.60 7.50
N PRO A 74 -11.20 -5.76 8.26
CA PRO A 74 -12.61 -6.00 8.52
C PRO A 74 -13.41 -6.12 7.21
N ASP A 75 -14.05 -7.26 7.00
CA ASP A 75 -14.90 -7.52 5.85
C ASP A 75 -16.38 -7.34 6.18
N GLN A 76 -17.16 -6.86 5.21
CA GLN A 76 -18.57 -6.53 5.42
C GLN A 76 -19.47 -7.77 5.58
N VAL A 77 -19.02 -8.94 5.13
CA VAL A 77 -19.83 -10.18 5.07
C VAL A 77 -19.79 -10.94 6.40
N SER A 78 -18.60 -11.21 6.92
CA SER A 78 -18.29 -11.70 8.28
C SER A 78 -18.96 -10.90 9.41
N VAL A 79 -19.00 -9.57 9.30
CA VAL A 79 -19.63 -8.72 10.32
C VAL A 79 -21.14 -8.92 10.34
N LYS A 80 -21.78 -9.18 9.19
CA LYS A 80 -23.21 -9.51 9.14
C LYS A 80 -23.51 -10.89 9.71
N LYS A 81 -22.65 -11.88 9.49
CA LYS A 81 -22.83 -13.23 10.06
C LYS A 81 -22.84 -13.19 11.60
N ARG A 82 -21.92 -12.42 12.20
CA ARG A 82 -21.88 -12.18 13.65
C ARG A 82 -23.08 -11.40 14.21
N ARG A 83 -23.74 -10.57 13.39
CA ARG A 83 -24.98 -9.84 13.77
C ARG A 83 -26.26 -10.63 13.51
N GLY A 84 -26.24 -11.60 12.59
CA GLY A 84 -27.37 -12.45 12.25
C GLY A 84 -27.58 -13.64 13.19
N GLU A 85 -26.54 -14.05 13.90
CA GLU A 85 -26.58 -15.16 14.88
C GLU A 85 -27.06 -14.73 16.29
N THR A 86 -27.47 -13.46 16.49
CA THR A 86 -27.96 -12.94 17.78
C THR A 86 -29.47 -12.74 17.88
N LYS A 87 -30.27 -13.41 17.03
CA LYS A 87 -31.72 -13.48 17.27
C LYS A 87 -32.17 -14.93 17.29
N HIS A 88 -32.61 -15.35 18.48
CA HIS A 88 -33.46 -16.51 18.74
C HIS A 88 -34.57 -16.63 17.70
#